data_AF-A0A970WS02-F1
#
_entry.id   AF-A0A970WS02-F1
#
_cell.length_a   1.000
_cell.length_b   1.000
_cell.length_c   1.000
_cell.angle_alpha   90.00
_cell.angle_beta   90.00
_cell.angle_gamma   90.00
#
_symmetry.space_group_name_H-M   'P 1'
#
loop_
_entity.id
_entity.type
_entity.pdbx_description
1 polymer ?
#
loop_
_entity_poly.entity_id
_entity_poly.type
_entity_poly.pdbx_seq_one_letter_code
_entity_poly.pdbx_strand_id
1 'polypeptide(L)'
;MSTENEVSTTAVLPDLELEEHLASLGLATVEEYTAWCAKHGFSTRAEKRWLDRCKERYYVAQHRIRARLACRKQESRHPRKTLRRIAAGELTPDDLTQPYLVAVCEAFASLEGDARDAFLQLILRLLNDTKLLAAEPVIRQFGTQSGNTFIAALAAIAGRHPTWIRPLEQWRPGTHNPRRQFASLVRHLLAKYPVPLFMDSAWFEGQTPAAAQHQEWFLMAAGGSSPRQFGLPIQFTKRMVHHFLNASPDHTVETALRWSQVLGLGGGVRLAGAILGSRIAAVYEHDDFWVTVIRWLIGQPMLDTRQISPMIDYIHHRKFAPEPGTTDDQASLPPEPDFEIKGRSPASLLRRMYGWHATPLTEIHDVGS
;
A
#
# COMPACT_ATOMS: atom_id res chain seq x y z
N MET A 1 -38.34 -41.93 -60.87
CA MET A 1 -37.70 -42.82 -59.87
C MET A 1 -36.26 -42.39 -59.76
N SER A 2 -35.79 -42.13 -58.54
CA SER A 2 -34.52 -41.43 -58.19
C SER A 2 -34.59 -39.94 -58.51
N THR A 3 -34.18 -38.96 -57.69
CA THR A 3 -33.51 -38.79 -56.38
C THR A 3 -34.16 -37.52 -55.77
N GLU A 4 -34.16 -37.18 -54.48
CA GLU A 4 -33.10 -36.95 -53.50
C GLU A 4 -33.83 -36.65 -52.18
N ASN A 5 -33.45 -37.31 -51.08
CA ASN A 5 -34.00 -37.02 -49.76
C ASN A 5 -32.94 -36.21 -49.01
N GLU A 6 -33.17 -34.90 -48.91
CA GLU A 6 -32.31 -33.97 -48.17
C GLU A 6 -32.36 -34.29 -46.67
N VAL A 7 -31.25 -34.83 -46.16
CA VAL A 7 -30.97 -34.93 -44.73
C VAL A 7 -30.57 -33.54 -44.24
N SER A 8 -31.56 -32.75 -43.81
CA SER A 8 -31.28 -31.50 -43.10
C SER A 8 -30.92 -31.82 -41.65
N THR A 9 -29.61 -31.83 -41.42
CA THR A 9 -28.96 -32.01 -40.12
C THR A 9 -29.18 -30.72 -39.31
N THR A 10 -30.13 -30.76 -38.36
CA THR A 10 -30.34 -29.68 -37.41
C THR A 10 -29.16 -29.64 -36.44
N ALA A 11 -28.18 -28.76 -36.69
CA ALA A 11 -27.13 -28.43 -35.75
C ALA A 11 -27.77 -27.79 -34.51
N VAL A 12 -27.88 -28.57 -33.43
CA VAL A 12 -28.30 -28.09 -32.11
C VAL A 12 -27.19 -27.18 -31.59
N LEU A 13 -27.46 -25.87 -31.56
CA LEU A 13 -26.61 -24.89 -30.88
C LEU A 13 -26.38 -25.34 -29.43
N PRO A 14 -25.14 -25.27 -28.89
CA PRO A 14 -24.88 -25.59 -27.49
C PRO A 14 -25.79 -24.74 -26.60
N ASP A 15 -26.48 -25.41 -25.69
CA ASP A 15 -27.44 -24.81 -24.75
C ASP A 15 -26.66 -23.89 -23.78
N LEU A 16 -26.53 -22.61 -24.13
CA LEU A 16 -25.72 -21.61 -23.41
C LEU A 16 -26.08 -21.55 -21.91
N GLU A 17 -27.36 -21.76 -21.58
CA GLU A 17 -27.83 -21.83 -20.19
C GLU A 17 -27.30 -23.05 -19.43
N LEU A 18 -27.10 -24.17 -20.12
CA LEU A 18 -26.50 -25.37 -19.54
C LEU A 18 -25.01 -25.14 -19.28
N GLU A 19 -24.29 -24.51 -20.21
CA GLU A 19 -22.87 -24.15 -20.03
C GLU A 19 -22.66 -23.20 -18.84
N GLU A 20 -23.48 -22.16 -18.71
CA GLU A 20 -23.46 -21.27 -17.54
C GLU A 20 -23.74 -22.02 -16.23
N HIS A 21 -24.69 -22.96 -16.25
CA HIS A 21 -25.00 -23.78 -15.07
C HIS A 21 -23.84 -24.71 -14.71
N LEU A 22 -23.24 -25.40 -15.69
CA LEU A 22 -22.05 -26.24 -15.49
C LEU A 22 -20.89 -25.44 -14.86
N ALA A 23 -20.60 -24.26 -15.41
CA ALA A 23 -19.60 -23.35 -14.88
C ALA A 23 -19.92 -22.95 -13.42
N SER A 24 -21.19 -22.69 -13.09
CA SER A 24 -21.61 -22.34 -11.72
C SER A 24 -21.35 -23.47 -10.71
N LEU A 25 -21.46 -24.73 -11.14
CA LEU A 25 -21.14 -25.91 -10.34
C LEU A 25 -19.63 -26.18 -10.27
N GLY A 26 -18.85 -25.57 -11.17
CA GLY A 26 -17.40 -25.80 -11.33
C GLY A 26 -17.09 -27.05 -12.16
N LEU A 27 -17.95 -27.38 -13.11
CA LEU A 27 -17.81 -28.53 -14.01
C LEU A 27 -17.60 -28.00 -15.43
N ALA A 28 -16.75 -28.68 -16.21
CA ALA A 28 -16.40 -28.26 -17.56
C ALA A 28 -17.21 -29.00 -18.64
N THR A 29 -17.69 -30.21 -18.35
CA THR A 29 -18.36 -31.05 -19.34
C THR A 29 -19.72 -31.58 -18.86
N VAL A 30 -20.59 -31.90 -19.82
CA VAL A 30 -21.89 -32.53 -19.55
C VAL A 30 -21.69 -33.94 -18.94
N GLU A 31 -20.64 -34.64 -19.36
CA GLU A 31 -20.26 -35.96 -18.81
C GLU A 31 -19.92 -35.87 -17.32
N GLU A 32 -19.08 -34.90 -16.93
CA GLU A 32 -18.78 -34.60 -15.53
C GLU A 32 -20.04 -34.28 -14.72
N TYR A 33 -20.97 -33.54 -15.31
CA TYR A 33 -22.22 -33.18 -14.67
C TYR A 33 -23.18 -34.34 -14.48
N THR A 34 -23.34 -35.21 -15.47
CA THR A 34 -24.16 -36.43 -15.29
C THR A 34 -23.59 -37.34 -14.20
N ALA A 35 -22.26 -37.52 -14.17
CA ALA A 35 -21.58 -38.27 -13.12
C ALA A 35 -21.72 -37.62 -11.73
N TRP A 36 -21.58 -36.29 -11.65
CA TRP A 36 -21.77 -35.51 -10.43
C TRP A 36 -23.21 -35.63 -9.90
N CYS A 37 -24.20 -35.52 -10.78
CA CYS A 37 -25.61 -35.68 -10.42
C CYS A 37 -25.88 -37.07 -9.86
N ALA A 38 -25.42 -38.12 -10.53
CA ALA A 38 -25.56 -39.50 -10.07
C ALA A 38 -24.93 -39.72 -8.68
N LYS A 39 -23.73 -39.17 -8.47
CA LYS A 39 -23.00 -39.28 -7.20
C LYS A 39 -23.69 -38.56 -6.04
N HIS A 40 -24.35 -37.44 -6.31
CA HIS A 40 -24.96 -36.57 -5.30
C HIS A 40 -26.48 -36.72 -5.17
N GLY A 41 -27.08 -37.69 -5.88
CA GLY A 41 -28.51 -38.01 -5.78
C GLY A 41 -29.43 -37.06 -6.55
N PHE A 42 -28.91 -36.33 -7.54
CA PHE A 42 -29.69 -35.50 -8.46
C PHE A 42 -30.04 -36.26 -9.74
N SER A 43 -31.08 -35.81 -10.45
CA SER A 43 -31.43 -36.35 -11.76
C SER A 43 -30.26 -36.24 -12.74
N THR A 44 -30.02 -37.27 -13.55
CA THR A 44 -28.94 -37.29 -14.56
C THR A 44 -29.33 -36.67 -15.90
N ARG A 45 -30.57 -36.20 -16.06
CA ARG A 45 -31.04 -35.55 -17.30
C ARG A 45 -30.38 -34.17 -17.47
N ALA A 46 -29.96 -33.84 -18.68
CA ALA A 46 -29.40 -32.52 -19.00
C ALA A 46 -30.47 -31.40 -18.91
N GLU A 47 -31.67 -31.69 -19.41
CA GLU A 47 -32.84 -30.81 -19.26
C GLU A 47 -33.42 -30.94 -17.85
N LYS A 48 -33.31 -29.87 -17.07
CA LYS A 48 -33.86 -29.79 -15.70
C LYS A 48 -34.69 -28.54 -15.54
N ARG A 49 -35.71 -28.64 -14.70
CA ARG A 49 -36.47 -27.46 -14.27
C ARG A 49 -35.55 -26.54 -13.48
N TRP A 50 -35.79 -25.23 -13.60
CA TRP A 50 -35.06 -24.20 -12.88
C TRP A 50 -34.91 -24.50 -11.38
N LEU A 51 -35.96 -25.03 -10.74
CA LEU A 51 -35.94 -25.37 -9.31
C LEU A 51 -34.90 -26.44 -8.96
N ASP A 52 -34.67 -27.41 -9.84
CA ASP A 52 -33.68 -28.47 -9.63
C ASP A 52 -32.26 -27.93 -9.83
N ARG A 53 -32.03 -27.10 -10.87
CA ARG A 53 -30.77 -26.35 -11.04
C ARG A 53 -30.48 -25.44 -9.83
N CYS A 54 -31.50 -24.84 -9.20
CA CYS A 54 -31.34 -24.08 -7.95
C CYS A 54 -30.91 -24.94 -6.77
N LYS A 55 -31.47 -26.14 -6.60
CA LYS A 55 -31.06 -27.08 -5.53
C LYS A 55 -29.62 -27.55 -5.70
N GLU A 56 -29.19 -27.78 -6.94
CA GLU A 56 -27.81 -28.16 -7.26
C GLU A 56 -26.82 -27.05 -6.93
N ARG A 57 -27.11 -25.82 -7.35
CA ARG A 57 -26.32 -24.63 -6.99
C ARG A 57 -26.26 -24.45 -5.48
N TYR A 58 -27.38 -24.62 -4.78
CA TYR A 58 -27.44 -24.56 -3.33
C TYR A 58 -26.60 -25.66 -2.66
N TYR A 59 -26.63 -26.88 -3.18
CA TYR A 59 -25.83 -27.99 -2.69
C TYR A 59 -24.33 -27.70 -2.85
N VAL A 60 -23.88 -27.28 -4.04
CA VAL A 60 -22.48 -26.89 -4.28
C VAL A 60 -22.07 -25.74 -3.35
N ALA A 61 -22.92 -24.70 -3.22
CA ALA A 61 -22.65 -23.58 -2.32
C ALA A 61 -22.52 -24.03 -0.86
N GLN A 62 -23.44 -24.86 -0.35
CA GLN A 62 -23.36 -25.42 1.01
C GLN A 62 -22.10 -26.26 1.22
N HIS A 63 -21.76 -27.12 0.26
CA HIS A 63 -20.56 -27.95 0.32
C HIS A 63 -19.29 -27.10 0.33
N ARG A 64 -19.21 -26.06 -0.52
CA ARG A 64 -18.10 -25.08 -0.52
C ARG A 64 -18.00 -24.35 0.82
N ILE A 65 -19.12 -23.89 1.39
CA ILE A 65 -19.14 -23.23 2.71
C ILE A 65 -18.65 -24.19 3.80
N ARG A 66 -19.16 -25.43 3.85
CA ARG A 66 -18.73 -26.44 4.83
C ARG A 66 -17.26 -26.79 4.70
N ALA A 67 -16.76 -26.96 3.48
CA ALA A 67 -15.35 -27.21 3.20
C ALA A 67 -14.48 -26.04 3.70
N ARG A 68 -14.83 -24.79 3.36
CA ARG A 68 -14.11 -23.60 3.84
C ARG A 68 -14.14 -23.47 5.37
N LEU A 69 -15.27 -23.76 6.02
CA LEU A 69 -15.36 -23.77 7.49
C LEU A 69 -14.47 -24.85 8.11
N ALA A 70 -14.40 -26.04 7.50
CA ALA A 70 -13.52 -27.12 7.94
C ALA A 70 -12.03 -26.74 7.78
N CYS A 71 -11.64 -26.17 6.64
CA CYS A 71 -10.29 -25.64 6.42
C CYS A 71 -9.93 -24.60 7.48
N ARG A 72 -10.78 -23.59 7.68
CA ARG A 72 -10.59 -22.56 8.71
C ARG A 72 -10.38 -23.17 10.10
N LYS A 73 -11.21 -24.15 10.48
CA LYS A 73 -11.10 -24.85 11.76
C LYS A 73 -9.77 -25.60 11.90
N GLN A 74 -9.31 -26.24 10.82
CA GLN A 74 -8.04 -26.96 10.81
C GLN A 74 -6.85 -26.01 10.92
N GLU A 75 -6.87 -24.91 10.17
CA GLU A 75 -5.85 -23.87 10.22
C GLU A 75 -5.73 -23.27 11.63
N SER A 76 -6.85 -22.98 12.30
CA SER A 76 -6.86 -22.46 13.67
C SER A 76 -6.38 -23.48 14.71
N ARG A 77 -6.59 -24.79 14.48
CA ARG A 77 -6.13 -25.86 15.38
C ARG A 77 -4.64 -26.13 15.28
N HIS A 78 -4.07 -26.02 14.07
CA HIS A 78 -2.67 -26.38 13.81
C HIS A 78 -1.92 -25.27 13.06
N PRO A 79 -1.90 -24.03 13.57
CA PRO A 79 -1.38 -22.89 12.83
C PRO A 79 0.12 -23.07 12.48
N ARG A 80 0.93 -23.62 13.40
CA ARG A 80 2.34 -23.94 13.14
C ARG A 80 2.53 -24.95 11.99
N LYS A 81 1.65 -25.95 11.88
CA LYS A 81 1.72 -26.94 10.80
C LYS A 81 1.39 -26.27 9.48
N THR A 82 0.32 -25.46 9.43
CA THR A 82 -0.06 -24.71 8.25
C THR A 82 1.06 -23.77 7.77
N LEU A 83 1.67 -23.00 8.68
CA LEU A 83 2.78 -22.09 8.34
C LEU A 83 3.97 -22.84 7.71
N ARG A 84 4.32 -24.02 8.22
CA ARG A 84 5.39 -24.84 7.62
C ARG A 84 5.04 -25.35 6.23
N ARG A 85 3.78 -25.72 5.99
CA ARG A 85 3.31 -26.14 4.66
C ARG A 85 3.33 -24.99 3.66
N ILE A 86 2.96 -23.78 4.10
CA ILE A 86 3.10 -22.56 3.29
C ILE A 86 4.59 -22.33 2.95
N ALA A 87 5.48 -22.40 3.95
CA ALA A 87 6.92 -22.21 3.74
C ALA A 87 7.52 -23.27 2.79
N ALA A 88 6.99 -24.49 2.79
CA ALA A 88 7.37 -25.56 1.87
C ALA A 88 6.78 -25.42 0.45
N GLY A 89 5.91 -24.44 0.21
CA GLY A 89 5.23 -24.25 -1.08
C GLY A 89 4.12 -25.27 -1.37
N GLU A 90 3.65 -26.00 -0.36
CA GLU A 90 2.57 -26.99 -0.50
C GLU A 90 1.17 -26.37 -0.58
N LEU A 91 1.05 -25.08 -0.25
CA LEU A 91 -0.22 -24.36 -0.17
C LEU A 91 -0.11 -23.07 -0.97
N THR A 92 -1.18 -22.77 -1.70
CA THR A 92 -1.38 -21.53 -2.43
C THR A 92 -2.34 -20.59 -1.68
N PRO A 93 -2.43 -19.31 -2.04
CA PRO A 93 -3.40 -18.38 -1.44
C PRO A 93 -4.85 -18.90 -1.50
N ASP A 94 -5.22 -19.61 -2.56
CA ASP A 94 -6.58 -20.15 -2.77
C ASP A 94 -6.94 -21.29 -1.81
N ASP A 95 -5.94 -21.98 -1.27
CA ASP A 95 -6.11 -23.06 -0.29
C ASP A 95 -6.42 -22.53 1.13
N LEU A 96 -6.25 -21.23 1.35
CA LEU A 96 -6.25 -20.61 2.67
C LEU A 96 -7.53 -19.80 2.89
N THR A 97 -8.01 -19.82 4.14
CA THR A 97 -9.25 -19.12 4.51
C THR A 97 -9.01 -17.93 5.44
N GLN A 98 -7.92 -17.91 6.20
CA GLN A 98 -7.60 -16.80 7.09
C GLN A 98 -6.76 -15.72 6.38
N PRO A 99 -7.15 -14.43 6.47
CA PRO A 99 -6.45 -13.34 5.76
C PRO A 99 -4.96 -13.24 6.08
N TYR A 100 -4.55 -13.50 7.33
CA TYR A 100 -3.13 -13.46 7.68
C TYR A 100 -2.34 -14.60 7.05
N LEU A 101 -2.93 -15.78 6.85
CA LEU A 101 -2.26 -16.89 6.20
C LEU A 101 -2.07 -16.62 4.71
N VAL A 102 -3.07 -16.00 4.08
CA VAL A 102 -2.97 -15.50 2.70
C VAL A 102 -1.81 -14.50 2.58
N ALA A 103 -1.77 -13.49 3.45
CA ALA A 103 -0.69 -12.51 3.47
C ALA A 103 0.70 -13.14 3.76
N VAL A 104 0.77 -14.17 4.61
CA VAL A 104 2.01 -14.93 4.84
C VAL A 104 2.42 -15.70 3.58
N CYS A 105 1.47 -16.32 2.87
CA CYS A 105 1.72 -17.03 1.62
C CYS A 105 2.26 -16.09 0.54
N GLU A 106 1.64 -14.92 0.37
CA GLU A 106 2.11 -13.87 -0.53
C GLU A 106 3.51 -13.36 -0.14
N ALA A 107 3.76 -13.17 1.15
CA ALA A 107 5.08 -12.77 1.64
C ALA A 107 6.17 -13.82 1.31
N PHE A 108 5.89 -15.11 1.49
CA PHE A 108 6.82 -16.17 1.09
C PHE A 108 7.09 -16.17 -0.42
N ALA A 109 6.11 -15.85 -1.27
CA ALA A 109 6.33 -15.78 -2.71
C ALA A 109 7.35 -14.69 -3.11
N SER A 110 7.53 -13.66 -2.28
CA SER A 110 8.51 -12.58 -2.50
C SER A 110 9.90 -12.84 -1.90
N LEU A 111 10.11 -13.98 -1.21
CA LEU A 111 11.35 -14.29 -0.50
C LEU A 111 12.05 -15.51 -1.11
N GLU A 112 13.38 -15.42 -1.18
CA GLU A 112 14.26 -16.45 -1.73
C GLU A 112 15.31 -16.89 -0.70
N GLY A 113 15.81 -18.13 -0.85
CA GLY A 113 16.89 -18.69 -0.04
C GLY A 113 16.67 -18.59 1.47
N ASP A 114 17.75 -18.29 2.19
CA ASP A 114 17.80 -18.21 3.66
C ASP A 114 16.83 -17.17 4.25
N ALA A 115 16.39 -16.18 3.46
CA ALA A 115 15.39 -15.21 3.91
C ALA A 115 14.03 -15.88 4.18
N ARG A 116 13.68 -16.95 3.47
CA ARG A 116 12.47 -17.75 3.74
C ARG A 116 12.54 -18.40 5.11
N ASP A 117 13.69 -18.96 5.46
CA ASP A 117 13.90 -19.61 6.75
C ASP A 117 13.88 -18.59 7.89
N ALA A 118 14.54 -17.45 7.71
CA ALA A 118 14.48 -16.34 8.67
C ALA A 118 13.04 -15.83 8.87
N PHE A 119 12.25 -15.73 7.80
CA PHE A 119 10.86 -15.33 7.88
C PHE A 119 10.00 -16.38 8.60
N LEU A 120 10.21 -17.67 8.30
CA LEU A 120 9.54 -18.77 9.01
C LEU A 120 9.86 -18.75 10.52
N GLN A 121 11.11 -18.50 10.89
CA GLN A 121 11.51 -18.38 12.29
C GLN A 121 10.81 -17.20 12.98
N LEU A 122 10.74 -16.03 12.33
CA LEU A 122 10.02 -14.86 12.82
C LEU A 122 8.55 -15.17 13.07
N ILE A 123 7.81 -15.66 12.07
CA ILE A 123 6.37 -15.88 12.21
C ILE A 123 6.07 -16.97 13.25
N LEU A 124 6.86 -18.04 13.32
CA LEU A 124 6.67 -19.10 14.33
C LEU A 124 6.95 -18.61 15.75
N ARG A 125 7.93 -17.70 15.91
CA ARG A 125 8.23 -17.06 17.20
C ARG A 125 7.11 -16.13 17.65
N LEU A 126 6.51 -15.40 16.72
CA LEU A 126 5.53 -14.33 16.99
C LEU A 126 4.08 -14.82 17.12
N LEU A 127 3.78 -16.02 16.59
CA LEU A 127 2.43 -16.57 16.43
C LEU A 127 1.54 -16.53 17.68
N ASN A 128 2.10 -16.80 18.86
CA ASN A 128 1.32 -16.93 20.10
C ASN A 128 1.47 -15.72 21.02
N ASP A 129 2.59 -15.00 20.93
CA ASP A 129 2.99 -14.01 21.93
C ASP A 129 2.63 -12.58 21.51
N THR A 130 2.20 -12.38 20.25
CA THR A 130 2.03 -11.05 19.66
C THR A 130 0.84 -10.97 18.71
N LYS A 131 0.45 -9.73 18.36
CA LYS A 131 -0.49 -9.46 17.27
C LYS A 131 0.23 -8.98 16.00
N LEU A 132 1.49 -9.38 15.80
CA LEU A 132 2.30 -8.99 14.64
C LEU A 132 2.01 -9.81 13.38
N LEU A 133 1.04 -10.73 13.44
CA LEU A 133 0.51 -11.45 12.27
C LEU A 133 -0.88 -10.95 11.89
N ALA A 134 -1.26 -9.77 12.36
CA ALA A 134 -2.51 -9.13 11.93
C ALA A 134 -2.35 -8.64 10.48
N ALA A 135 -3.40 -8.78 9.67
CA ALA A 135 -3.39 -8.43 8.24
C ALA A 135 -3.89 -6.99 7.98
N GLU A 136 -4.23 -6.26 9.04
CA GLU A 136 -4.73 -4.90 8.99
C GLU A 136 -3.61 -3.90 8.65
N PRO A 137 -3.94 -2.81 7.93
CA PRO A 137 -3.06 -1.68 7.72
C PRO A 137 -2.48 -1.11 9.02
N VAL A 138 -1.17 -0.85 9.03
CA VAL A 138 -0.44 -0.42 10.25
C VAL A 138 -0.26 1.10 10.30
N ILE A 139 0.15 1.71 9.19
CA ILE A 139 0.34 3.16 9.07
C ILE A 139 -0.88 3.76 8.38
N ARG A 140 -1.60 4.65 9.07
CA ARG A 140 -2.84 5.26 8.54
C ARG A 140 -2.61 5.99 7.21
N GLN A 141 -1.50 6.70 7.08
CA GLN A 141 -1.15 7.52 5.92
C GLN A 141 -0.95 6.68 4.65
N PHE A 142 -0.62 5.40 4.79
CA PHE A 142 -0.40 4.47 3.69
C PHE A 142 -1.67 3.71 3.28
N GLY A 143 -2.77 3.83 4.04
CA GLY A 143 -4.04 3.19 3.70
C GLY A 143 -3.92 1.68 3.52
N THR A 144 -4.66 1.11 2.56
CA THR A 144 -4.65 -0.34 2.27
C THR A 144 -3.62 -0.73 1.21
N GLN A 145 -2.59 0.08 0.99
CA GLN A 145 -1.56 -0.24 0.01
C GLN A 145 -0.84 -1.55 0.36
N SER A 146 -0.35 -2.24 -0.66
CA SER A 146 0.49 -3.42 -0.47
C SER A 146 1.74 -3.05 0.34
N GLY A 147 2.10 -3.91 1.30
CA GLY A 147 3.25 -3.69 2.18
C GLY A 147 2.94 -3.00 3.51
N ASN A 148 1.76 -2.40 3.70
CA ASN A 148 1.40 -1.71 4.94
C ASN A 148 0.89 -2.66 6.05
N THR A 149 1.45 -3.87 6.16
CA THR A 149 1.07 -4.85 7.18
C THR A 149 2.29 -5.29 7.97
N PHE A 150 2.10 -5.79 9.19
CA PHE A 150 3.21 -6.35 9.96
C PHE A 150 3.86 -7.55 9.25
N ILE A 151 3.07 -8.34 8.53
CA ILE A 151 3.57 -9.53 7.81
C ILE A 151 4.54 -9.12 6.70
N ALA A 152 4.16 -8.13 5.89
CA ALA A 152 5.04 -7.61 4.84
C ALA A 152 6.31 -6.95 5.42
N ALA A 153 6.16 -6.20 6.51
CA ALA A 153 7.29 -5.61 7.22
C ALA A 153 8.25 -6.67 7.78
N LEU A 154 7.73 -7.75 8.35
CA LEU A 154 8.52 -8.89 8.83
C LEU A 154 9.23 -9.62 7.69
N ALA A 155 8.60 -9.74 6.52
CA ALA A 155 9.24 -10.29 5.33
C ALA A 155 10.42 -9.43 4.87
N ALA A 156 10.26 -8.11 4.83
CA ALA A 156 11.34 -7.18 4.52
C ALA A 156 12.52 -7.27 5.53
N ILE A 157 12.22 -7.47 6.82
CA ILE A 157 13.23 -7.67 7.86
C ILE A 157 13.94 -9.03 7.70
N ALA A 158 13.21 -10.08 7.31
CA ALA A 158 13.77 -11.40 7.04
C ALA A 158 14.70 -11.40 5.82
N GLY A 159 14.37 -10.63 4.79
CA GLY A 159 15.26 -10.37 3.65
C GLY A 159 16.62 -9.79 4.06
N ARG A 160 16.69 -9.17 5.24
CA ARG A 160 17.90 -8.59 5.82
C ARG A 160 18.47 -9.41 6.98
N HIS A 161 18.14 -10.71 7.07
CA HIS A 161 18.67 -11.58 8.10
C HIS A 161 20.21 -11.60 8.26
N PRO A 162 21.05 -11.39 7.21
CA PRO A 162 22.50 -11.38 7.40
C PRO A 162 22.99 -10.19 8.24
N THR A 163 22.18 -9.14 8.40
CA THR A 163 22.52 -7.96 9.20
C THR A 163 21.97 -8.02 10.63
N TRP A 164 21.38 -9.15 11.04
CA TRP A 164 20.86 -9.30 12.40
C TRP A 164 22.00 -9.34 13.42
N ILE A 165 21.99 -8.38 14.35
CA ILE A 165 23.04 -8.19 15.36
C ILE A 165 22.75 -8.90 16.68
N ARG A 166 21.52 -9.36 16.90
CA ARG A 166 21.13 -10.12 18.11
C ARG A 166 20.22 -11.29 17.74
N PRO A 167 20.34 -12.45 18.40
CA PRO A 167 19.50 -13.61 18.12
C PRO A 167 18.01 -13.34 18.40
N LEU A 168 17.14 -13.85 17.54
CA LEU A 168 15.68 -13.68 17.66
C LEU A 168 15.13 -14.28 18.97
N GLU A 169 15.72 -15.38 19.43
CA GLU A 169 15.28 -16.13 20.61
C GLU A 169 15.41 -15.31 21.90
N GLN A 170 16.33 -14.35 21.93
CA GLN A 170 16.58 -13.46 23.07
C GLN A 170 15.58 -12.30 23.14
N TRP A 171 14.85 -12.03 22.05
CA TRP A 171 13.83 -11.00 22.07
C TRP A 171 12.59 -11.44 22.86
N ARG A 172 12.08 -10.52 23.68
CA ARG A 172 10.86 -10.66 24.48
C ARG A 172 9.99 -9.41 24.31
N PRO A 173 8.66 -9.56 24.10
CA PRO A 173 7.78 -8.40 24.01
C PRO A 173 7.66 -7.71 25.37
N GLY A 174 8.06 -6.44 25.45
CA GLY A 174 7.95 -5.65 26.70
C GLY A 174 6.59 -4.96 26.90
N THR A 175 5.68 -5.03 25.91
CA THR A 175 4.37 -4.37 25.95
C THR A 175 3.32 -5.19 25.20
N HIS A 176 2.04 -4.87 25.38
CA HIS A 176 0.93 -5.45 24.60
C HIS A 176 0.58 -4.65 23.34
N ASN A 177 1.26 -3.53 23.07
CA ASN A 177 0.99 -2.67 21.92
C ASN A 177 1.76 -3.19 20.69
N PRO A 178 1.09 -3.59 19.60
CA PRO A 178 1.76 -4.21 18.44
C PRO A 178 2.79 -3.29 17.78
N ARG A 179 2.50 -1.99 17.61
CA ARG A 179 3.47 -1.02 17.07
C ARG A 179 4.74 -0.95 17.92
N ARG A 180 4.60 -0.92 19.25
CA ARG A 180 5.74 -0.91 20.18
C ARG A 180 6.49 -2.24 20.21
N GLN A 181 5.79 -3.36 20.08
CA GLN A 181 6.41 -4.68 19.95
C GLN A 181 7.25 -4.76 18.66
N PHE A 182 6.68 -4.36 17.52
CA PHE A 182 7.39 -4.27 16.25
C PHE A 182 8.63 -3.38 16.37
N ALA A 183 8.45 -2.14 16.85
CA ALA A 183 9.53 -1.18 17.07
C ALA A 183 10.70 -1.76 17.89
N SER A 184 10.38 -2.50 18.96
CA SER A 184 11.36 -3.17 19.81
C SER A 184 12.04 -4.34 19.09
N LEU A 185 11.30 -5.14 18.33
CA LEU A 185 11.83 -6.27 17.56
C LEU A 185 12.82 -5.80 16.50
N VAL A 186 12.45 -4.81 15.68
CA VAL A 186 13.33 -4.29 14.62
C VAL A 186 14.62 -3.73 15.20
N ARG A 187 14.53 -2.98 16.30
CA ARG A 187 15.73 -2.45 16.99
C ARG A 187 16.58 -3.55 17.62
N HIS A 188 15.95 -4.59 18.18
CA HIS A 188 16.66 -5.75 18.70
C HIS A 188 17.50 -6.41 17.62
N LEU A 189 16.90 -6.67 16.46
CA LEU A 189 17.52 -7.36 15.34
C LEU A 189 18.54 -6.50 14.60
N LEU A 190 18.25 -5.22 14.34
CA LEU A 190 19.00 -4.42 13.37
C LEU A 190 19.77 -3.23 13.97
N ALA A 191 19.46 -2.79 15.19
CA ALA A 191 19.95 -1.51 15.72
C ALA A 191 21.01 -1.61 16.82
N LYS A 192 22.22 -1.14 16.50
CA LYS A 192 23.30 -0.93 17.47
C LYS A 192 23.16 0.40 18.21
N TYR A 193 22.72 1.44 17.50
CA TYR A 193 22.46 2.77 18.02
C TYR A 193 20.96 3.10 18.02
N PRO A 194 20.50 4.06 18.85
CA PRO A 194 19.09 4.44 18.88
C PRO A 194 18.60 4.96 17.52
N VAL A 195 17.53 4.35 17.01
CA VAL A 195 16.81 4.80 15.81
C VAL A 195 15.50 5.47 16.23
N PRO A 196 15.16 6.67 15.72
CA PRO A 196 13.88 7.33 15.99
C PRO A 196 12.67 6.46 15.63
N LEU A 197 11.57 6.54 16.38
CA LEU A 197 10.40 5.66 16.20
C LEU A 197 9.67 5.85 14.86
N PHE A 198 9.65 7.07 14.31
CA PHE A 198 8.98 7.33 13.02
C PHE A 198 9.64 6.57 11.86
N MET A 199 10.94 6.27 11.96
CA MET A 199 11.68 5.50 10.95
C MET A 199 11.13 4.08 10.80
N ASP A 200 10.36 3.59 11.78
CA ASP A 200 9.67 2.31 11.66
C ASP A 200 8.67 2.32 10.49
N SER A 201 8.21 3.48 10.00
CA SER A 201 7.33 3.58 8.82
C SER A 201 7.97 3.00 7.56
N ALA A 202 9.30 3.04 7.44
CA ALA A 202 10.05 2.57 6.27
C ALA A 202 9.77 1.09 5.93
N TRP A 203 9.39 0.30 6.93
CA TRP A 203 9.06 -1.11 6.77
C TRP A 203 7.64 -1.37 6.26
N PHE A 204 6.81 -0.33 6.12
CA PHE A 204 5.39 -0.42 5.76
C PHE A 204 5.06 0.25 4.41
N GLU A 205 6.10 0.64 3.65
CA GLU A 205 5.99 1.39 2.39
C GLU A 205 5.92 0.50 1.14
N GLY A 206 5.87 -0.83 1.32
CA GLY A 206 5.85 -1.79 0.22
C GLY A 206 7.21 -2.01 -0.44
N GLN A 207 7.19 -2.47 -1.69
CA GLN A 207 8.38 -2.87 -2.45
C GLN A 207 8.69 -1.84 -3.55
N THR A 208 8.82 -0.56 -3.17
CA THR A 208 9.20 0.50 -4.09
C THR A 208 10.68 0.87 -3.91
N PRO A 209 11.35 1.48 -4.92
CA PRO A 209 12.71 2.00 -4.76
C PRO A 209 12.84 2.99 -3.58
N ALA A 210 11.82 3.85 -3.38
CA ALA A 210 11.77 4.77 -2.25
C ALA A 210 11.70 4.03 -0.91
N ALA A 211 10.86 3.00 -0.79
CA ALA A 211 10.79 2.18 0.42
C ALA A 211 12.12 1.49 0.72
N ALA A 212 12.80 0.95 -0.29
CA ALA A 212 14.12 0.35 -0.14
C ALA A 212 15.17 1.36 0.36
N GLN A 213 15.11 2.60 -0.15
CA GLN A 213 15.97 3.70 0.29
C GLN A 213 15.69 4.10 1.75
N HIS A 214 14.43 4.22 2.15
CA HIS A 214 14.06 4.53 3.53
C HIS A 214 14.46 3.43 4.53
N GLN A 215 14.39 2.17 4.12
CA GLN A 215 14.92 1.05 4.91
C GLN A 215 16.44 1.12 5.04
N GLU A 216 17.14 1.54 3.98
CA GLU A 216 18.59 1.77 4.05
C GLU A 216 18.92 2.90 5.04
N TRP A 217 18.16 4.00 5.02
CA TRP A 217 18.31 5.07 6.02
C TRP A 217 18.06 4.58 7.45
N PHE A 218 17.11 3.67 7.65
CA PHE A 218 16.92 3.01 8.95
C PHE A 218 18.20 2.28 9.37
N LEU A 219 18.79 1.48 8.48
CA LEU A 219 20.02 0.73 8.76
C LEU A 219 21.21 1.64 9.02
N MET A 220 21.37 2.71 8.24
CA MET A 220 22.41 3.72 8.44
C MET A 220 22.27 4.38 9.82
N ALA A 221 21.06 4.76 10.22
CA ALA A 221 20.78 5.29 11.55
C ALA A 221 21.07 4.27 12.66
N ALA A 222 20.66 3.01 12.45
CA ALA A 222 20.93 1.89 13.33
C ALA A 222 22.43 1.61 13.52
N GLY A 223 23.24 1.91 12.51
CA GLY A 223 24.70 1.89 12.52
C GLY A 223 25.36 3.14 13.12
N GLY A 224 24.60 4.19 13.44
CA GLY A 224 25.09 5.43 14.05
C GLY A 224 25.47 6.53 13.04
N SER A 225 25.12 6.36 11.77
CA SER A 225 25.38 7.36 10.73
C SER A 225 24.51 8.60 10.92
N SER A 226 25.04 9.77 10.57
CA SER A 226 24.28 11.02 10.62
C SER A 226 23.28 11.08 9.47
N PRO A 227 22.07 11.64 9.66
CA PRO A 227 21.11 11.83 8.55
C PRO A 227 21.67 12.59 7.34
N ARG A 228 22.72 13.40 7.52
CA ARG A 228 23.41 14.07 6.41
C ARG A 228 24.17 13.12 5.46
N GLN A 229 24.41 11.89 5.89
CA GLN A 229 25.09 10.86 5.10
C GLN A 229 24.10 9.99 4.32
N PHE A 230 22.79 10.17 4.50
CA PHE A 230 21.75 9.30 3.92
C PHE A 230 21.52 9.55 2.42
N GLY A 231 22.12 10.60 1.84
CA GLY A 231 21.78 11.03 0.48
C GLY A 231 20.34 11.54 0.40
N LEU A 232 19.92 12.33 1.39
CA LEU A 232 18.57 12.89 1.47
C LEU A 232 18.27 13.80 0.27
N PRO A 233 17.00 13.89 -0.16
CA PRO A 233 16.59 14.81 -1.23
C PRO A 233 16.71 16.29 -0.80
N ILE A 234 16.94 16.54 0.49
CA ILE A 234 17.10 17.87 1.08
C ILE A 234 18.42 17.98 1.84
N GLN A 235 19.13 19.09 1.62
CA GLN A 235 20.42 19.34 2.26
C GLN A 235 20.24 19.71 3.74
N PHE A 236 20.47 18.74 4.61
CA PHE A 236 20.27 18.90 6.05
C PHE A 236 21.34 19.76 6.73
N THR A 237 20.89 20.80 7.44
CA THR A 237 21.71 21.51 8.42
C THR A 237 21.79 20.73 9.74
N LYS A 238 22.73 21.11 10.63
CA LYS A 238 22.81 20.52 11.99
C LYS A 238 21.50 20.68 12.77
N ARG A 239 20.79 21.80 12.61
CA ARG A 239 19.52 22.07 13.27
C ARG A 239 18.40 21.18 12.72
N MET A 240 18.37 20.94 11.41
CA MET A 240 17.42 20.00 10.79
C MET A 240 17.64 18.57 11.28
N VAL A 241 18.91 18.12 11.38
CA VAL A 241 19.24 16.79 11.95
C VAL A 241 18.68 16.65 13.36
N HIS A 242 18.83 17.67 14.21
CA HIS A 242 18.28 17.65 15.56
C HIS A 242 16.75 17.47 15.55
N HIS A 243 16.03 18.22 14.72
CA HIS A 243 14.57 18.06 14.61
C HIS A 243 14.16 16.71 14.02
N PHE A 244 14.92 16.18 13.06
CA PHE A 244 14.64 14.89 12.44
C PHE A 244 14.77 13.75 13.43
N LEU A 245 15.87 13.69 14.19
CA LEU A 245 16.07 12.64 15.18
C LEU A 245 15.07 12.68 16.35
N ASN A 246 14.42 13.83 16.55
CA ASN A 246 13.42 14.04 17.61
C ASN A 246 11.98 14.15 17.08
N ALA A 247 11.73 13.79 15.82
CA ALA A 247 10.39 13.86 15.23
C ALA A 247 9.42 12.87 15.92
N SER A 248 8.14 13.25 15.95
CA SER A 248 7.07 12.42 16.53
C SER A 248 6.99 11.04 15.86
N PRO A 249 6.73 9.95 16.60
CA PRO A 249 6.52 8.61 16.04
C PRO A 249 5.39 8.49 15.01
N ASP A 250 4.48 9.47 14.97
CA ASP A 250 3.32 9.49 14.06
C ASP A 250 3.68 9.99 12.65
N HIS A 251 4.89 10.50 12.45
CA HIS A 251 5.40 10.84 11.13
C HIS A 251 5.76 9.58 10.33
N THR A 252 5.60 9.68 9.01
CA THR A 252 6.36 8.87 8.05
C THR A 252 7.77 9.44 7.87
N VAL A 253 8.69 8.69 7.27
CA VAL A 253 10.03 9.21 6.91
C VAL A 253 9.92 10.51 6.12
N GLU A 254 9.06 10.55 5.11
CA GLU A 254 8.84 11.74 4.29
C GLU A 254 8.29 12.91 5.08
N THR A 255 7.24 12.72 5.89
CA THR A 255 6.70 13.85 6.66
C THR A 255 7.65 14.33 7.75
N ALA A 256 8.50 13.45 8.29
CA ALA A 256 9.57 13.82 9.22
C ALA A 256 10.65 14.67 8.55
N LEU A 257 11.01 14.39 7.29
CA LEU A 257 11.94 15.21 6.51
C LEU A 257 11.42 16.65 6.37
N ARG A 258 10.19 16.83 5.87
CA ARG A 258 9.58 18.17 5.69
C ARG A 258 9.39 18.89 7.01
N TRP A 259 8.92 18.17 8.05
CA TRP A 259 8.80 18.72 9.41
C TRP A 259 10.13 19.30 9.92
N SER A 260 11.20 18.54 9.75
CA SER A 260 12.54 18.90 10.22
C SER A 260 13.14 20.05 9.43
N GLN A 261 12.84 20.12 8.13
CA GLN A 261 13.23 21.24 7.29
C GLN A 261 12.56 22.53 7.75
N VAL A 262 11.25 22.54 7.98
CA VAL A 262 10.51 23.73 8.42
C VAL A 262 11.02 24.22 9.78
N LEU A 263 11.12 23.33 10.78
CA LEU A 263 11.62 23.71 12.11
C LEU A 263 13.11 24.13 12.06
N GLY A 264 13.91 23.44 11.26
CA GLY A 264 15.33 23.73 11.07
C GLY A 264 15.60 25.09 10.41
N LEU A 265 14.67 25.55 9.56
CA LEU A 265 14.70 26.90 8.97
C LEU A 265 14.19 27.99 9.93
N GLY A 266 13.70 27.63 11.12
CA GLY A 266 13.18 28.57 12.11
C GLY A 266 11.66 28.69 12.13
N GLY A 267 10.93 27.85 11.39
CA GLY A 267 9.47 27.80 11.45
C GLY A 267 8.95 27.20 12.76
N GLY A 268 7.69 27.50 13.09
CA GLY A 268 7.00 26.93 14.24
C GLY A 268 6.20 25.67 13.89
N VAL A 269 5.83 24.91 14.92
CA VAL A 269 5.01 23.67 14.86
C VAL A 269 3.70 23.86 14.08
N ARG A 270 3.03 25.01 14.26
CA ARG A 270 1.78 25.33 13.55
C ARG A 270 1.97 25.45 12.03
N LEU A 271 3.02 26.17 11.61
CA LEU A 271 3.37 26.32 10.19
C LEU A 271 3.77 24.97 9.60
N ALA A 272 4.58 24.19 10.32
CA ALA A 272 4.98 22.85 9.88
C ALA A 272 3.75 21.94 9.70
N GLY A 273 2.81 21.95 10.64
CA GLY A 273 1.54 21.21 10.50
C GLY A 273 0.71 21.65 9.28
N ALA A 274 0.65 22.96 9.01
CA ALA A 274 -0.05 23.47 7.82
C ALA A 274 0.61 23.04 6.50
N ILE A 275 1.95 23.04 6.45
CA ILE A 275 2.71 22.56 5.28
C ILE A 275 2.54 21.06 5.10
N LEU A 276 2.56 20.27 6.17
CA LEU A 276 2.30 18.83 6.11
C LEU A 276 0.88 18.48 5.68
N GLY A 277 -0.06 19.41 5.79
CA GLY A 277 -1.42 19.28 5.23
C GLY A 277 -1.54 19.66 3.75
N SER A 278 -0.44 20.02 3.09
CA SER A 278 -0.42 20.47 1.68
C SER A 278 0.26 19.46 0.76
N ARG A 279 0.20 19.69 -0.56
CA ARG A 279 0.83 18.82 -1.56
C ARG A 279 2.34 18.60 -1.41
N ILE A 280 3.07 19.52 -0.77
CA ILE A 280 4.54 19.40 -0.62
C ILE A 280 4.95 18.62 0.63
N ALA A 281 4.01 18.01 1.36
CA ALA A 281 4.28 17.26 2.58
C ALA A 281 5.28 16.11 2.37
N ALA A 282 5.21 15.45 1.21
CA ALA A 282 6.05 14.31 0.83
C ALA A 282 6.57 14.40 -0.62
N VAL A 283 6.63 15.62 -1.19
CA VAL A 283 7.18 15.87 -2.54
C VAL A 283 8.43 16.70 -2.39
N TYR A 284 9.56 16.23 -2.90
CA TYR A 284 10.88 16.87 -2.75
C TYR A 284 11.53 17.30 -4.07
N GLU A 285 10.82 17.12 -5.18
CA GLU A 285 11.21 17.72 -6.45
C GLU A 285 11.24 19.24 -6.32
N HIS A 286 12.25 19.87 -6.92
CA HIS A 286 12.45 21.33 -6.90
C HIS A 286 12.50 21.91 -5.48
N ASP A 287 13.12 21.21 -4.51
CA ASP A 287 13.25 21.73 -3.14
C ASP A 287 14.07 23.03 -3.06
N ASP A 288 14.98 23.27 -4.01
CA ASP A 288 15.69 24.54 -4.20
C ASP A 288 14.73 25.73 -4.39
N PHE A 289 13.58 25.51 -5.03
CA PHE A 289 12.49 26.46 -5.08
C PHE A 289 11.63 26.43 -3.81
N TRP A 290 11.15 25.26 -3.40
CA TRP A 290 10.21 25.15 -2.26
C TRP A 290 10.80 25.65 -0.94
N VAL A 291 12.11 25.52 -0.73
CA VAL A 291 12.80 26.08 0.44
C VAL A 291 12.67 27.62 0.49
N THR A 292 12.59 28.30 -0.67
CA THR A 292 12.37 29.75 -0.72
C THR A 292 10.94 30.11 -0.29
N VAL A 293 9.96 29.30 -0.69
CA VAL A 293 8.55 29.46 -0.29
C VAL A 293 8.39 29.22 1.20
N ILE A 294 9.03 28.17 1.74
CA ILE A 294 9.02 27.86 3.18
C ILE A 294 9.64 29.01 3.97
N ARG A 295 10.80 29.53 3.55
CA ARG A 295 11.43 30.71 4.19
C ARG A 295 10.53 31.94 4.14
N TRP A 296 9.87 32.18 3.00
CA TRP A 296 8.92 33.27 2.88
C TRP A 296 7.77 33.11 3.87
N LEU A 297 7.15 31.92 3.96
CA LEU A 297 6.07 31.61 4.91
C LEU A 297 6.51 31.79 6.38
N ILE A 298 7.74 31.41 6.73
CA ILE A 298 8.30 31.64 8.07
C ILE A 298 8.33 33.14 8.40
N GLY A 299 8.60 33.99 7.40
CA GLY A 299 8.54 35.44 7.53
C GLY A 299 7.13 36.04 7.62
N GLN A 300 6.07 35.24 7.48
CA GLN A 300 4.66 35.68 7.52
C GLN A 300 3.90 35.12 8.75
N PRO A 301 4.27 35.47 9.99
CA PRO A 301 3.65 34.89 11.19
C PRO A 301 2.16 35.23 11.36
N MET A 302 1.68 36.30 10.71
CA MET A 302 0.27 36.71 10.75
C MET A 302 -0.60 36.07 9.66
N LEU A 303 -0.02 35.30 8.74
CA LEU A 303 -0.78 34.61 7.70
C LEU A 303 -1.59 33.47 8.32
N ASP A 304 -2.90 33.41 8.03
CA ASP A 304 -3.74 32.30 8.48
C ASP A 304 -3.26 30.99 7.86
N THR A 305 -2.91 30.03 8.72
CA THR A 305 -2.42 28.71 8.32
C THR A 305 -3.39 27.95 7.42
N ARG A 306 -4.69 28.25 7.47
CA ARG A 306 -5.69 27.64 6.57
C ARG A 306 -5.47 28.01 5.10
N GLN A 307 -4.83 29.14 4.84
CA GLN A 307 -4.54 29.59 3.48
C GLN A 307 -3.27 28.95 2.90
N ILE A 308 -2.49 28.23 3.71
CA ILE A 308 -1.19 27.70 3.28
C ILE A 308 -1.35 26.59 2.24
N SER A 309 -2.25 25.61 2.45
CA SER A 309 -2.44 24.55 1.46
C SER A 309 -2.95 25.10 0.12
N PRO A 310 -4.05 25.90 0.07
CA PRO A 310 -4.51 26.51 -1.19
C PRO A 310 -3.45 27.39 -1.86
N MET A 311 -2.63 28.09 -1.07
CA MET A 311 -1.54 28.92 -1.60
C MET A 311 -0.43 28.08 -2.23
N ILE A 312 -0.06 26.96 -1.61
CA ILE A 312 0.90 26.02 -2.18
C ILE A 312 0.34 25.39 -3.46
N ASP A 313 -0.95 25.03 -3.48
CA ASP A 313 -1.62 24.54 -4.69
C ASP A 313 -1.57 25.57 -5.83
N TYR A 314 -1.86 26.83 -5.51
CA TYR A 314 -1.77 27.95 -6.45
C TYR A 314 -0.34 28.16 -6.98
N ILE A 315 0.65 28.22 -6.09
CA ILE A 315 2.06 28.39 -6.47
C ILE A 315 2.49 27.26 -7.40
N HIS A 316 2.16 26.01 -7.05
CA HIS A 316 2.47 24.87 -7.89
C HIS A 316 1.79 24.97 -9.25
N HIS A 317 0.50 25.32 -9.29
CA HIS A 317 -0.23 25.48 -10.55
C HIS A 317 0.47 26.49 -11.47
N ARG A 318 0.86 27.66 -10.94
CA ARG A 318 1.51 28.69 -11.75
C ARG A 318 2.91 28.30 -12.20
N LYS A 319 3.69 27.61 -11.36
CA LYS A 319 5.10 27.32 -11.67
C LYS A 319 5.33 26.02 -12.43
N PHE A 320 4.55 24.99 -12.16
CA PHE A 320 4.86 23.62 -12.59
C PHE A 320 3.73 22.91 -13.35
N ALA A 321 2.46 23.29 -13.14
CA ALA A 321 1.37 22.62 -13.82
C ALA A 321 1.24 23.12 -15.27
N PRO A 322 1.29 22.23 -16.28
CA PRO A 322 1.05 22.62 -17.67
C PRO A 322 -0.38 23.14 -17.83
N GLU A 323 -0.57 24.19 -18.64
CA GLU A 323 -1.93 24.58 -19.01
C GLU A 323 -2.54 23.54 -19.97
N PRO A 324 -3.80 23.10 -19.79
CA PRO A 324 -4.43 22.22 -20.75
C PRO A 324 -4.52 22.94 -22.10
N GLY A 325 -3.63 22.58 -23.03
CA GLY A 325 -3.62 23.10 -24.39
C GLY A 325 -4.75 22.46 -25.19
N THR A 326 -5.56 23.29 -25.85
CA THR A 326 -6.26 22.91 -27.08
C THR A 326 -5.21 22.58 -28.15
N THR A 327 -5.36 21.43 -28.82
CA THR A 327 -4.53 20.83 -29.90
C THR A 327 -3.27 20.02 -29.53
N ASP A 328 -3.19 18.85 -30.18
CA ASP A 328 -2.24 17.75 -30.03
C ASP A 328 -0.75 18.15 -30.09
N ASP A 329 0.04 17.44 -29.27
CA ASP A 329 1.48 17.19 -29.41
C ASP A 329 2.53 18.24 -28.99
N GLN A 330 2.20 19.27 -28.20
CA GLN A 330 3.22 20.01 -27.45
C GLN A 330 2.92 20.03 -25.96
N ALA A 331 3.91 19.61 -25.16
CA ALA A 331 3.86 19.76 -23.70
C ALA A 331 3.71 21.25 -23.37
N SER A 332 2.51 21.64 -22.96
CA SER A 332 2.19 23.01 -22.61
C SER A 332 3.06 23.49 -21.45
N LEU A 333 3.60 24.71 -21.56
CA LEU A 333 4.38 25.31 -20.49
C LEU A 333 3.45 25.73 -19.34
N PRO A 334 3.96 25.77 -18.09
CA PRO A 334 3.20 26.33 -16.98
C PRO A 334 2.94 27.83 -17.19
N PRO A 335 1.92 28.42 -16.53
CA PRO A 335 1.57 29.84 -16.72
C PRO A 335 2.68 30.84 -16.37
N GLU A 336 3.51 30.51 -15.36
CA GLU A 336 4.63 31.32 -14.87
C GLU A 336 5.81 30.37 -14.52
N PRO A 337 6.56 29.81 -15.50
CA PRO A 337 7.67 28.88 -15.22
C PRO A 337 8.76 29.54 -14.36
N ASP A 338 8.99 30.83 -14.58
CA ASP A 338 9.95 31.65 -13.84
C ASP A 338 9.36 32.24 -12.54
N PHE A 339 8.27 31.65 -12.02
CA PHE A 339 7.65 32.14 -10.79
C PHE A 339 8.69 32.18 -9.66
N GLU A 340 8.82 33.37 -9.05
CA GLU A 340 9.56 33.61 -7.82
C GLU A 340 8.61 34.11 -6.71
N ILE A 341 8.83 33.60 -5.50
CA ILE A 341 8.11 34.07 -4.30
C ILE A 341 8.72 35.37 -3.73
N LYS A 342 9.98 35.65 -4.07
CA LYS A 342 10.72 36.81 -3.59
C LYS A 342 10.02 38.10 -4.04
N GLY A 343 9.88 39.06 -3.12
CA GLY A 343 9.23 40.35 -3.40
C GLY A 343 7.69 40.33 -3.40
N ARG A 344 7.04 39.17 -3.27
CA ARG A 344 5.57 39.10 -3.16
C ARG A 344 5.10 39.37 -1.72
N SER A 345 4.05 40.18 -1.58
CA SER A 345 3.37 40.38 -0.29
C SER A 345 2.26 39.33 -0.09
N PRO A 346 1.93 38.95 1.16
CA PRO A 346 0.86 37.99 1.42
C PRO A 346 -0.48 38.40 0.83
N ALA A 347 -0.85 39.68 0.97
CA ALA A 347 -2.11 40.21 0.44
C ALA A 347 -2.18 40.12 -1.11
N SER A 348 -1.08 40.39 -1.81
CA SER A 348 -1.03 40.26 -3.28
C SER A 348 -1.21 38.81 -3.71
N LEU A 349 -0.52 37.88 -3.04
CA LEU A 349 -0.57 36.46 -3.35
C LEU A 349 -1.96 35.87 -3.06
N LEU A 350 -2.57 36.22 -1.92
CA LEU A 350 -3.92 35.81 -1.57
C LEU A 350 -4.95 36.32 -2.57
N ARG A 351 -4.87 37.60 -2.98
CA ARG A 351 -5.77 38.15 -4.00
C ARG A 351 -5.71 37.36 -5.30
N ARG A 352 -4.50 37.02 -5.77
CA ARG A 352 -4.29 36.26 -7.00
C ARG A 352 -4.79 34.81 -6.87
N MET A 353 -4.54 34.17 -5.72
CA MET A 353 -5.04 32.84 -5.41
C MET A 353 -6.58 32.81 -5.37
N TYR A 354 -7.23 33.79 -4.73
CA TYR A 354 -8.69 33.88 -4.73
C TYR A 354 -9.25 34.16 -6.12
N GLY A 355 -8.57 34.99 -6.94
CA GLY A 355 -8.92 35.16 -8.34
C GLY A 355 -8.88 33.84 -9.12
N TRP A 356 -7.83 33.04 -8.91
CA TRP A 356 -7.70 31.71 -9.52
C TRP A 356 -8.81 30.73 -9.10
N HIS A 357 -9.20 30.73 -7.81
CA HIS A 357 -10.33 29.92 -7.35
C HIS A 357 -11.70 30.42 -7.82
N ALA A 358 -11.83 31.71 -8.13
CA ALA A 358 -13.07 32.32 -8.60
C ALA A 358 -13.32 32.06 -10.10
N THR A 359 -12.29 31.70 -10.88
CA THR A 359 -12.45 31.30 -12.28
C THR A 359 -13.14 29.93 -12.35
N PRO A 360 -14.36 29.81 -12.89
CA PRO A 360 -15.03 28.53 -13.05
C PRO A 360 -14.27 27.65 -14.05
N LEU A 361 -14.26 26.33 -13.86
CA LEU A 361 -13.74 25.33 -14.81
C LEU A 361 -14.55 25.26 -16.14
N THR A 362 -15.35 26.28 -16.47
CA THR A 362 -16.39 26.24 -17.51
C THR A 362 -16.01 26.90 -18.85
N GLU A 363 -14.77 27.35 -19.04
CA GLU A 363 -14.30 27.87 -20.34
C GLU A 363 -13.47 26.84 -21.13
N ILE A 364 -13.93 25.58 -21.20
CA ILE A 364 -13.35 24.54 -22.08
C ILE A 364 -14.38 24.01 -23.11
N HIS A 365 -15.65 24.46 -23.08
CA HIS A 365 -16.67 24.02 -24.04
C HIS A 365 -17.25 25.16 -24.89
N ASP A 366 -16.41 26.04 -25.41
CA ASP A 366 -16.87 26.93 -26.49
C ASP A 366 -15.78 27.15 -27.56
N VAL A 367 -15.51 26.08 -28.30
CA VAL A 367 -14.99 26.19 -29.67
C VAL A 367 -15.74 25.16 -30.53
N GLY A 368 -16.71 25.65 -31.31
CA GLY A 368 -17.27 24.91 -32.44
C GLY A 368 -18.79 24.95 -32.54
N SER A 369 -19.34 26.09 -32.95
CA SER A 369 -20.53 26.12 -33.83
C SER A 369 -20.09 26.43 -35.25
#